data_AF-A0A929VMP5-F1
#
_entry.id   AF-A0A929VMP5-F1
#
_cell.length_a   1.000
_cell.length_b   1.000
_cell.length_c   1.000
_cell.angle_alpha   90.00
_cell.angle_beta   90.00
_cell.angle_gamma   90.00
#
_symmetry.space_group_name_H-M   'P 1'
#
loop_
_entity.id
_entity.type
_entity.pdbx_description
1 polymer ?
#
loop_
_entity_poly.entity_id
_entity_poly.type
_entity_poly.pdbx_seq_one_letter_code
_entity_poly.pdbx_strand_id
1 'polypeptide(L)'
;MALSGSYQNGITGYTVKTEWTATQNVEENYSDLTIKLYLICGYRYNLSISTKTHYVYIDNTAYSINSSLYTNGNQTLKLGEFTKRIYHNSDGTKTVNLSSVVTFNANIRGRHVNTIDGGSDTIELDKIPRMSLIKNTIDGSRYLNSLHTLH
;
A
#
# COMPACT_ATOMS: atom_id res chain seq x y z
N MET A 1 4.23 10.91 -4.50
CA MET A 1 2.76 11.09 -4.56
C MET A 1 2.20 10.26 -5.72
N ALA A 2 1.34 9.30 -5.40
CA ALA A 2 0.56 8.54 -6.39
C ALA A 2 -0.79 8.07 -5.80
N LEU A 3 -1.77 7.82 -6.69
CA LEU A 3 -3.04 7.15 -6.37
C LEU A 3 -3.10 5.70 -6.86
N SER A 4 -2.04 5.20 -7.47
CA SER A 4 -1.90 3.79 -7.81
C SER A 4 -0.44 3.40 -7.91
N GLY A 5 -0.19 2.10 -7.76
CA GLY A 5 1.15 1.56 -7.87
C GLY A 5 1.16 0.05 -7.73
N SER A 6 2.36 -0.52 -7.84
CA SER A 6 2.56 -1.94 -7.61
C SER A 6 3.99 -2.21 -7.20
N TYR A 7 4.17 -3.24 -6.37
CA TYR A 7 5.47 -3.80 -6.05
C TYR A 7 5.40 -5.33 -6.20
N GLN A 8 6.57 -5.94 -6.36
CA GLN A 8 6.66 -7.39 -6.54
C GLN A 8 8.01 -7.91 -6.07
N ASN A 9 7.99 -9.12 -5.54
CA ASN A 9 9.16 -9.93 -5.23
C ASN A 9 8.79 -11.41 -5.45
N GLY A 10 9.76 -12.31 -5.36
CA GLY A 10 9.46 -13.71 -5.45
C GLY A 10 10.66 -14.63 -5.45
N ILE A 11 10.41 -15.86 -5.85
CA ILE A 11 11.41 -16.90 -6.04
C ILE A 11 11.34 -17.41 -7.48
N THR A 12 12.29 -18.25 -7.88
CA THR A 12 12.32 -18.83 -9.21
C THR A 12 10.97 -19.47 -9.59
N GLY A 13 10.34 -18.91 -10.62
CA GLY A 13 9.08 -19.40 -11.20
C GLY A 13 7.79 -18.89 -10.53
N TYR A 14 7.89 -18.17 -9.42
CA TYR A 14 6.74 -17.64 -8.68
C TYR A 14 7.01 -16.20 -8.23
N THR A 15 6.30 -15.25 -8.82
CA THR A 15 6.38 -13.83 -8.47
C THR A 15 5.09 -13.41 -7.78
N VAL A 16 5.19 -12.91 -6.56
CA VAL A 16 4.07 -12.28 -5.86
C VAL A 16 4.03 -10.82 -6.27
N LYS A 17 2.88 -10.38 -6.78
CA LYS A 17 2.65 -8.99 -7.17
C LYS A 17 1.52 -8.43 -6.34
N THR A 18 1.75 -7.26 -5.75
CA THR A 18 0.72 -6.49 -5.06
C THR A 18 0.47 -5.22 -5.84
N GLU A 19 -0.79 -5.00 -6.22
CA GLU A 19 -1.24 -3.77 -6.85
C GLU A 19 -2.12 -3.00 -5.86
N TRP A 20 -2.05 -1.69 -5.91
CA TRP A 20 -2.89 -0.83 -5.08
C TRP A 20 -3.42 0.36 -5.87
N THR A 21 -4.60 0.83 -5.47
CA THR A 21 -5.23 2.06 -5.95
C THR A 21 -5.89 2.78 -4.78
N ALA A 22 -5.88 4.11 -4.78
CA ALA A 22 -6.47 4.94 -3.75
C ALA A 22 -7.51 5.89 -4.34
N THR A 23 -8.66 6.00 -3.68
CA THR A 23 -9.70 6.98 -4.00
C THR A 23 -9.84 7.96 -2.84
N GLN A 24 -9.63 9.25 -3.08
CA GLN A 24 -9.60 10.25 -2.01
C GLN A 24 -11.01 10.81 -1.72
N ASN A 25 -11.29 11.03 -0.44
CA ASN A 25 -12.38 11.89 0.02
C ASN A 25 -11.77 13.18 0.58
N VAL A 26 -11.94 14.28 -0.17
CA VAL A 26 -11.36 15.57 0.17
C VAL A 26 -11.99 16.15 1.43
N GLU A 27 -13.32 16.06 1.54
CA GLU A 27 -14.12 16.61 2.63
C GLU A 27 -13.77 15.94 3.97
N GLU A 28 -13.71 14.61 3.99
CA GLU A 28 -13.50 13.83 5.22
C GLU A 28 -12.02 13.46 5.50
N ASN A 29 -11.08 13.89 4.67
CA ASN A 29 -9.63 13.71 4.85
C ASN A 29 -9.16 12.24 4.97
N TYR A 30 -9.63 11.39 4.06
CA TYR A 30 -9.16 10.01 3.96
C TYR A 30 -9.00 9.58 2.50
N SER A 31 -8.29 8.48 2.30
CA SER A 31 -8.30 7.72 1.04
C SER A 31 -8.77 6.29 1.29
N ASP A 32 -9.64 5.77 0.44
CA ASP A 32 -9.98 4.34 0.44
C ASP A 32 -8.94 3.62 -0.44
N LEU A 33 -8.05 2.88 0.22
CA LEU A 33 -6.95 2.12 -0.38
C LEU A 33 -7.43 0.71 -0.72
N THR A 34 -7.54 0.40 -2.01
CA THR A 34 -7.87 -0.92 -2.52
C THR A 34 -6.59 -1.66 -2.89
N ILE A 35 -6.40 -2.86 -2.36
CA ILE A 35 -5.23 -3.70 -2.61
C ILE A 35 -5.66 -5.00 -3.27
N LYS A 36 -4.91 -5.41 -4.30
CA LYS A 36 -5.07 -6.68 -5.01
C LYS A 36 -3.77 -7.48 -4.93
N LEU A 37 -3.88 -8.75 -4.52
CA LEU A 37 -2.74 -9.65 -4.39
C LEU A 37 -2.78 -10.70 -5.49
N TYR A 38 -1.65 -10.91 -6.16
CA TYR A 38 -1.51 -11.87 -7.25
C TYR A 38 -0.30 -12.78 -7.07
N LEU A 39 -0.40 -13.98 -7.62
CA LEU A 39 0.71 -14.90 -7.82
C LEU A 39 0.88 -15.16 -9.31
N ILE A 40 1.99 -14.67 -9.88
CA ILE A 40 2.37 -14.89 -11.26
C ILE A 40 3.25 -16.14 -11.30
N CYS A 41 2.79 -17.15 -12.04
CA CYS A 41 3.46 -18.44 -12.17
C CYS A 41 4.10 -18.57 -13.55
N GLY A 42 5.41 -18.87 -13.58
CA GLY A 42 6.16 -19.03 -14.81
C GLY A 42 5.78 -20.28 -15.62
N TYR A 43 6.33 -20.40 -16.82
CA TYR A 43 6.14 -21.57 -17.67
C TYR A 43 6.61 -22.88 -16.98
N ARG A 44 5.75 -23.90 -16.96
CA ARG A 44 5.94 -25.20 -16.27
C ARG A 44 5.96 -25.13 -14.74
N TYR A 45 5.62 -24.00 -14.13
CA TYR A 45 5.50 -23.86 -12.68
C TYR A 45 4.05 -24.08 -12.24
N ASN A 46 3.53 -25.30 -12.45
CA ASN A 46 2.21 -25.69 -12.01
C ASN A 46 2.14 -25.80 -10.47
N LEU A 47 0.96 -25.59 -9.92
CA LEU A 47 0.66 -25.73 -8.50
C LEU A 47 -0.69 -26.40 -8.32
N SER A 48 -0.79 -27.20 -7.25
CA SER A 48 -2.06 -27.73 -6.75
C SER A 48 -1.99 -27.72 -5.22
N ILE A 49 -2.20 -26.53 -4.65
CA ILE A 49 -2.17 -26.31 -3.21
C ILE A 49 -3.58 -25.90 -2.79
N SER A 50 -4.11 -26.59 -1.77
CA SER A 50 -5.38 -26.25 -1.15
C SER A 50 -5.36 -24.85 -0.55
N THR A 51 -6.52 -24.34 -0.17
CA THR A 51 -6.67 -22.99 0.39
C THR A 51 -5.66 -22.70 1.49
N LYS A 52 -4.97 -21.56 1.36
CA LYS A 52 -4.07 -21.00 2.36
C LYS A 52 -4.52 -19.58 2.71
N THR A 53 -4.05 -19.12 3.86
CA THR A 53 -4.16 -17.73 4.28
C THR A 53 -2.86 -17.00 3.91
N HIS A 54 -3.00 -15.94 3.14
CA HIS A 54 -1.95 -15.01 2.75
C HIS A 54 -2.15 -13.70 3.51
N TYR A 55 -1.11 -12.88 3.60
CA TYR A 55 -1.15 -11.64 4.35
C TYR A 55 -0.66 -10.47 3.52
N VAL A 56 -1.39 -9.38 3.58
CA VAL A 56 -0.92 -8.05 3.21
C VAL A 56 -0.86 -7.22 4.49
N TYR A 57 0.23 -6.52 4.70
CA TYR A 57 0.41 -5.64 5.83
C TYR A 57 0.25 -4.19 5.38
N ILE A 58 -0.54 -3.42 6.14
CA ILE A 58 -0.61 -1.95 6.02
C ILE A 58 -0.16 -1.41 7.36
N ASP A 59 0.95 -0.65 7.38
CA ASP A 59 1.55 -0.11 8.60
C ASP A 59 1.70 -1.18 9.70
N ASN A 60 2.26 -2.34 9.33
CA ASN A 60 2.44 -3.53 10.17
C ASN A 60 1.16 -4.23 10.64
N THR A 61 -0.03 -3.74 10.28
CA THR A 61 -1.31 -4.42 10.54
C THR A 61 -1.58 -5.46 9.47
N ALA A 62 -1.78 -6.71 9.88
CA ALA A 62 -2.02 -7.83 8.98
C ALA A 62 -3.47 -7.91 8.51
N TYR A 63 -3.66 -8.08 7.20
CA TYR A 63 -4.95 -8.35 6.56
C TYR A 63 -4.88 -9.67 5.80
N SER A 64 -5.79 -10.59 6.13
CA SER A 64 -5.81 -11.94 5.58
C SER A 64 -6.54 -12.01 4.25
N ILE A 65 -5.98 -12.72 3.28
CA ILE A 65 -6.62 -13.15 2.05
C ILE A 65 -6.58 -14.68 1.99
N ASN A 66 -7.71 -15.33 1.72
CA ASN A 66 -7.78 -16.79 1.62
C ASN A 66 -8.01 -17.21 0.17
N SER A 67 -7.13 -18.03 -0.38
CA SER A 67 -7.32 -18.64 -1.71
C SER A 67 -6.50 -19.92 -1.87
N SER A 68 -6.92 -20.76 -2.80
CA SER A 68 -6.14 -21.91 -3.27
C SER A 68 -5.14 -21.47 -4.33
N LEU A 69 -4.02 -22.20 -4.45
CA LEU A 69 -3.01 -21.95 -5.47
C LEU A 69 -3.04 -23.10 -6.48
N TYR A 70 -3.94 -22.98 -7.46
CA TYR A 70 -4.10 -23.94 -8.55
C TYR A 70 -3.75 -23.29 -9.89
N THR A 71 -2.76 -23.83 -10.57
CA THR A 71 -2.33 -23.37 -11.90
C THR A 71 -1.65 -24.49 -12.67
N ASN A 72 -1.78 -24.46 -14.00
CA ASN A 72 -1.00 -25.31 -14.91
C ASN A 72 0.37 -24.69 -15.28
N GLY A 73 0.74 -23.56 -14.66
CA GLY A 73 1.89 -22.74 -15.02
C GLY A 73 1.56 -21.74 -16.14
N ASN A 74 2.42 -20.72 -16.31
CA ASN A 74 2.22 -19.61 -17.24
C ASN A 74 0.88 -18.86 -17.04
N GLN A 75 0.49 -18.64 -15.78
CA GLN A 75 -0.77 -17.99 -15.42
C GLN A 75 -0.55 -17.01 -14.26
N THR A 76 -1.39 -15.99 -14.21
CA THR A 76 -1.49 -15.08 -13.06
C THR A 76 -2.75 -15.43 -12.28
N LEU A 77 -2.56 -15.81 -11.01
CA LEU A 77 -3.66 -16.08 -10.09
C LEU A 77 -3.96 -14.81 -9.29
N LYS A 78 -5.21 -14.34 -9.34
CA LYS A 78 -5.70 -13.33 -8.40
C LYS A 78 -6.05 -14.02 -7.09
N LEU A 79 -5.29 -13.74 -6.04
CA LEU A 79 -5.47 -14.39 -4.73
C LEU A 79 -6.61 -13.76 -3.93
N GLY A 80 -6.84 -12.46 -4.12
CA GLY A 80 -7.93 -11.73 -3.51
C GLY A 80 -7.73 -10.23 -3.58
N GLU A 81 -8.70 -9.50 -3.04
CA GLU A 81 -8.67 -8.05 -2.93
C GLU A 81 -9.43 -7.59 -1.69
N PHE A 82 -9.09 -6.40 -1.19
CA PHE A 82 -9.84 -5.73 -0.14
C PHE A 82 -9.59 -4.22 -0.18
N THR A 83 -10.46 -3.47 0.49
CA THR A 83 -10.34 -2.00 0.62
C THR A 83 -10.23 -1.61 2.10
N LYS A 84 -9.36 -0.64 2.40
CA LYS A 84 -9.19 -0.04 3.73
C LYS A 84 -9.17 1.47 3.66
N ARG A 85 -9.89 2.10 4.59
CA ARG A 85 -9.88 3.55 4.78
C ARG A 85 -8.60 3.97 5.50
N ILE A 86 -7.89 4.93 4.91
CA ILE A 86 -6.66 5.49 5.44
C ILE A 86 -6.87 6.98 5.69
N TYR A 87 -6.90 7.38 6.96
CA TYR A 87 -6.99 8.79 7.33
C TYR A 87 -5.65 9.50 7.13
N HIS A 88 -5.70 10.69 6.53
CA HIS A 88 -4.55 11.57 6.29
C HIS A 88 -4.27 12.43 7.53
N ASN A 89 -3.05 12.97 7.59
CA ASN A 89 -2.68 13.96 8.59
C ASN A 89 -3.52 15.24 8.43
N SER A 90 -3.47 16.14 9.42
CA SER A 90 -4.22 17.41 9.38
C SER A 90 -3.80 18.33 8.22
N ASP A 91 -2.57 18.17 7.73
CA ASP A 91 -2.05 18.88 6.55
C ASP A 91 -2.39 18.17 5.22
N GLY A 92 -3.09 17.04 5.28
CA GLY A 92 -3.53 16.24 4.14
C GLY A 92 -2.48 15.28 3.60
N THR A 93 -1.29 15.21 4.20
CA THR A 93 -0.26 14.24 3.81
C THR A 93 -0.55 12.85 4.38
N LYS A 94 -0.07 11.80 3.71
CA LYS A 94 -0.07 10.45 4.27
C LYS A 94 0.99 9.58 3.61
N THR A 95 1.76 8.89 4.45
CA THR A 95 2.64 7.80 4.06
C THR A 95 2.08 6.49 4.60
N VAL A 96 2.16 5.43 3.81
CA VAL A 96 1.69 4.09 4.16
C VAL A 96 2.76 3.08 3.81
N ASN A 97 3.09 2.19 4.75
CA ASN A 97 3.98 1.07 4.50
C ASN A 97 3.16 -0.15 4.08
N LEU A 98 3.48 -0.72 2.92
CA LEU A 98 2.87 -1.93 2.42
C LEU A 98 3.88 -3.07 2.36
N SER A 99 3.47 -4.27 2.74
CA SER A 99 4.21 -5.49 2.42
C SER A 99 3.27 -6.68 2.24
N SER A 100 3.75 -7.77 1.63
CA SER A 100 2.90 -8.92 1.36
C SER A 100 3.66 -10.24 1.47
N VAL A 101 2.95 -11.28 1.93
CA VAL A 101 3.48 -12.64 2.05
C VAL A 101 2.43 -13.63 1.56
N VAL A 102 2.83 -14.51 0.63
CA VAL A 102 1.98 -15.60 0.12
C VAL A 102 2.43 -16.92 0.74
N THR A 103 1.57 -17.49 1.57
CA THR A 103 1.76 -18.83 2.13
C THR A 103 1.60 -19.93 1.09
N PHE A 104 2.59 -20.80 0.98
CA PHE A 104 2.53 -22.04 0.19
C PHE A 104 2.36 -23.25 1.10
N ASN A 105 3.23 -23.38 2.11
CA ASN A 105 3.36 -24.54 2.99
C ASN A 105 3.21 -25.87 2.24
N ALA A 106 4.07 -26.08 1.25
CA ALA A 106 4.03 -27.22 0.35
C ALA A 106 5.43 -27.59 -0.18
N ASN A 107 5.59 -28.84 -0.61
CA ASN A 107 6.79 -29.28 -1.32
C ASN A 107 6.66 -28.94 -2.81
N ILE A 108 7.48 -28.00 -3.27
CA ILE A 108 7.51 -27.54 -4.66
C ILE A 108 8.80 -28.03 -5.29
N ARG A 109 8.68 -28.95 -6.26
CA ARG A 109 9.82 -29.48 -7.02
C ARG A 109 10.97 -30.00 -6.13
N GLY A 110 10.61 -30.72 -5.05
CA GLY A 110 11.58 -31.30 -4.12
C GLY A 110 12.08 -30.37 -3.02
N ARG A 111 11.65 -29.10 -2.98
CA ARG A 111 11.97 -28.16 -1.90
C ARG A 111 10.71 -27.77 -1.14
N HIS A 112 10.76 -27.85 0.20
CA HIS A 112 9.69 -27.29 1.02
C HIS A 112 9.72 -25.76 0.96
N VAL A 113 8.58 -25.16 0.61
CA VAL A 113 8.38 -23.71 0.58
C VAL A 113 7.26 -23.38 1.56
N ASN A 114 7.61 -22.67 2.65
CA ASN A 114 6.64 -22.22 3.63
C ASN A 114 5.87 -21.00 3.12
N THR A 115 6.60 -19.94 2.77
CA THR A 115 6.08 -18.66 2.32
C THR A 115 6.94 -18.10 1.19
N ILE A 116 6.36 -17.21 0.38
CA ILE A 116 7.07 -16.34 -0.55
C ILE A 116 6.85 -14.90 -0.07
N ASP A 117 7.95 -14.17 0.11
CA ASP A 117 7.92 -12.73 0.33
C ASP A 117 7.56 -12.03 -0.99
N GLY A 118 6.50 -11.23 -0.96
CA GLY A 118 6.06 -10.41 -2.07
C GLY A 118 6.67 -9.01 -2.09
N GLY A 119 7.58 -8.74 -1.15
CA GLY A 119 8.27 -7.48 -1.03
C GLY A 119 7.47 -6.45 -0.25
N SER A 120 7.96 -5.23 -0.30
CA SER A 120 7.40 -4.08 0.41
C SER A 120 7.59 -2.80 -0.39
N ASP A 121 6.75 -1.82 -0.10
CA ASP A 121 6.87 -0.48 -0.64
C ASP A 121 6.41 0.56 0.40
N THR A 122 7.01 1.74 0.36
CA THR A 122 6.60 2.90 1.16
C THR A 122 5.94 3.89 0.22
N ILE A 123 4.62 4.01 0.32
CA ILE A 123 3.85 4.84 -0.61
C ILE A 123 3.50 6.17 0.04
N GLU A 124 3.74 7.25 -0.69
CA GLU A 124 3.22 8.57 -0.37
C GLU A 124 1.95 8.79 -1.17
N LEU A 125 0.80 8.76 -0.50
CA LEU A 125 -0.49 9.06 -1.13
C LEU A 125 -0.53 10.54 -1.51
N ASP A 126 -1.26 10.85 -2.59
CA ASP A 126 -1.45 12.24 -3.01
C ASP A 126 -1.95 13.10 -1.86
N LYS A 127 -1.34 14.28 -1.70
CA LYS A 127 -1.72 15.19 -0.63
C LYS A 127 -3.13 15.72 -0.90
N ILE A 128 -4.01 15.58 0.09
CA ILE A 128 -5.34 16.21 0.02
C ILE A 128 -5.17 17.68 0.40
N PRO A 129 -5.57 18.66 -0.45
CA PRO A 129 -5.43 20.07 -0.12
C PRO A 129 -6.14 20.45 1.18
N ARG A 130 -5.47 21.24 2.00
CA ARG A 130 -6.01 21.77 3.27
C ARG A 130 -5.90 23.28 3.28
N MET A 131 -6.94 23.94 3.76
CA MET A 131 -6.91 25.38 3.98
C MET A 131 -5.87 25.67 5.06
N SER A 132 -4.82 26.40 4.71
CA SER A 132 -3.89 26.92 5.71
C SER A 132 -4.63 27.89 6.62
N LEU A 133 -4.55 27.70 7.94
CA LEU A 133 -4.95 28.72 8.90
C LEU A 133 -4.04 29.94 8.71
N ILE A 134 -4.53 30.97 8.04
CA ILE A 134 -3.88 32.28 8.06
C ILE A 134 -4.02 32.81 9.48
N LYS A 135 -2.93 32.83 10.26
CA LYS A 135 -2.92 33.55 11.54
C LYS A 135 -3.03 35.04 11.22
N ASN A 136 -4.20 35.61 11.50
CA ASN A 136 -4.44 37.06 11.42
C ASN A 136 -3.86 37.81 12.63
N THR A 137 -2.80 37.27 13.24
CA THR A 137 -2.10 37.89 14.36
C THR A 137 -0.83 38.51 13.81
N ILE A 138 -0.87 39.82 13.59
CA ILE A 138 0.33 40.62 13.46
C ILE A 138 0.90 40.73 14.88
N ASP A 139 2.00 40.04 15.16
CA ASP A 139 2.74 40.24 16.42
C ASP A 139 3.57 41.52 16.27
N GLY A 140 2.93 42.65 16.57
CA GLY A 140 3.52 43.97 16.44
C GLY A 140 2.81 44.95 17.35
N SER A 141 3.42 45.25 18.51
CA SER A 141 3.03 46.39 19.33
C SER A 141 3.53 47.66 18.65
N ARG A 142 2.74 48.22 17.73
CA ARG A 142 3.01 49.56 17.19
C ARG A 142 2.42 50.61 18.13
N TYR A 143 3.28 51.43 18.71
CA TYR A 143 2.87 52.69 19.32
C TYR A 143 2.49 53.67 18.21
N LEU A 144 1.28 54.23 18.30
CA LEU A 144 0.81 55.26 17.37
C LEU A 144 1.78 56.46 17.44
N ASN A 145 2.27 56.92 16.28
CA ASN A 145 3.20 58.06 16.09
C ASN A 145 4.73 57.81 16.24
N SER A 146 5.24 56.59 16.08
CA SER A 146 6.69 56.40 15.90
C SER A 146 7.11 56.64 14.44
N LEU A 147 8.07 57.54 14.22
CA LEU A 147 8.59 57.89 12.90
C LEU A 147 9.44 56.72 12.38
N HIS A 148 9.10 56.19 11.20
CA HIS A 148 9.79 55.06 10.60
C HIS A 148 10.79 55.60 9.56
N THR A 149 12.09 55.51 9.85
CA THR A 149 13.14 55.82 8.87
C THR A 149 13.54 54.52 8.20
N LEU A 150 13.23 54.38 6.90
CA LEU A 150 13.73 53.30 6.07
C LEU A 150 15.15 53.69 5.61
N HIS A 151 16.14 52.86 5.90
CA HIS A 151 17.47 52.92 5.28
C HIS A 151 17.49 52.07 4.01
#